data_AF-A0A497ESR0-F1
#
_entry.id   AF-A0A497ESR0-F1
#
_cell.length_a   1.000
_cell.length_b   1.000
_cell.length_c   1.000
_cell.angle_alpha   90.00
_cell.angle_beta   90.00
_cell.angle_gamma   90.00
#
_symmetry.space_group_name_H-M   'P 1'
#
loop_
_entity.id
_entity.type
_entity.pdbx_description
1 polymer ?
#
loop_
_entity_poly.entity_id
_entity_poly.type
_entity_poly.pdbx_seq_one_letter_code
_entity_poly.pdbx_strand_id
1 'polypeptide(L)'
;MVVLNKTALKVVDELVSRLDEVKVAELSVAGARVFDCGVNVEGSFEAGVYVSRICLAGLASISLSTIELSNIVLPQVNVYTDYPVESCMLSQYAGWKISVGDYTAMGSGPARALARKPKKLYEEVGFVEESDEAALALEAPKLPTEDAVKFLAQ
;
A
#
# COMPACT_ATOMS: atom_id res chain seq x y z
N MET A 1 12.23 4.61 -16.76
CA MET A 1 12.05 4.71 -15.30
C MET A 1 10.60 4.35 -15.02
N VAL A 2 10.34 3.39 -14.13
CA VAL A 2 8.97 2.99 -13.79
C VAL A 2 8.36 4.08 -12.91
N VAL A 3 7.11 4.47 -13.20
CA VAL A 3 6.32 5.36 -12.35
C VAL A 3 5.56 4.49 -11.35
N LEU A 4 5.98 4.48 -10.10
CA LEU A 4 5.52 3.54 -9.08
C LEU A 4 4.04 3.75 -8.77
N ASN A 5 3.58 5.00 -8.65
CA ASN A 5 2.18 5.29 -8.35
C ASN A 5 1.25 4.84 -9.47
N LYS A 6 1.55 5.16 -10.73
CA LYS A 6 0.76 4.73 -11.90
C LYS A 6 0.73 3.20 -12.04
N THR A 7 1.79 2.50 -11.64
CA THR A 7 1.83 1.04 -11.69
C THR A 7 0.96 0.43 -10.58
N ALA A 8 1.02 0.98 -9.37
CA ALA A 8 0.15 0.57 -8.27
C ALA A 8 -1.33 0.85 -8.54
N LEU A 9 -1.66 1.96 -9.20
CA LEU A 9 -3.04 2.32 -9.54
C LEU A 9 -3.70 1.30 -10.47
N LYS A 10 -2.94 0.64 -11.36
CA LYS A 10 -3.48 -0.50 -12.14
C LYS A 10 -3.96 -1.64 -11.23
N VAL A 11 -3.24 -1.89 -10.13
CA VAL A 11 -3.64 -2.89 -9.13
C VAL A 11 -4.86 -2.42 -8.34
N VAL A 12 -4.96 -1.11 -8.06
CA VAL A 12 -6.17 -0.51 -7.46
C VAL A 12 -7.37 -0.69 -8.40
N ASP A 13 -7.22 -0.45 -9.71
CA ASP A 13 -8.29 -0.64 -10.69
C ASP A 13 -8.77 -2.11 -10.74
N GLU A 14 -7.85 -3.07 -10.67
CA GLU A 14 -8.19 -4.49 -10.52
C GLU A 14 -8.98 -4.75 -9.23
N LEU A 15 -8.55 -4.21 -8.09
CA LEU A 15 -9.24 -4.34 -6.80
C LEU A 15 -10.67 -3.78 -6.86
N VAL A 16 -10.84 -2.62 -7.49
CA VAL A 16 -12.14 -1.93 -7.63
C VAL A 16 -13.17 -2.81 -8.35
N SER A 17 -12.73 -3.61 -9.30
CA SER A 17 -13.62 -4.56 -10.01
C SER A 17 -14.07 -5.75 -9.16
N ARG A 18 -13.52 -5.93 -7.95
CA ARG A 18 -13.71 -7.12 -7.10
C ARG A 18 -14.02 -6.83 -5.63
N LEU A 19 -14.36 -5.58 -5.29
CA LEU A 19 -14.52 -5.14 -3.89
C LEU A 19 -15.39 -6.07 -3.04
N ASP A 20 -16.58 -6.43 -3.55
CA ASP A 20 -17.51 -7.33 -2.85
C ASP A 20 -16.93 -8.75 -2.69
N GLU A 21 -16.26 -9.27 -3.73
CA GLU A 21 -15.66 -10.62 -3.71
C GLU A 21 -14.55 -10.74 -2.67
N VAL A 22 -13.78 -9.67 -2.48
CA VAL A 22 -12.64 -9.64 -1.56
C VAL A 22 -12.98 -8.99 -0.22
N LYS A 23 -14.25 -8.66 0.03
CA LYS A 23 -14.78 -8.08 1.28
C LYS A 23 -14.10 -6.76 1.67
N VAL A 24 -13.88 -5.87 0.70
CA VAL A 24 -13.32 -4.52 0.89
C VAL A 24 -14.41 -3.48 0.66
N ALA A 25 -14.47 -2.44 1.48
CA ALA A 25 -15.40 -1.33 1.29
C ALA A 25 -14.69 -0.10 0.72
N GLU A 26 -15.31 0.55 -0.27
CA GLU A 26 -14.85 1.83 -0.80
C GLU A 26 -15.64 2.99 -0.17
N LEU A 27 -14.92 4.04 0.23
CA LEU A 27 -15.45 5.28 0.78
C LEU A 27 -14.80 6.48 0.08
N SER A 28 -15.47 7.63 0.14
CA SER A 28 -14.90 8.91 -0.26
C SER A 28 -14.65 9.77 0.99
N VAL A 29 -13.40 10.20 1.19
CA VAL A 29 -12.99 11.06 2.30
C VAL A 29 -12.20 12.23 1.75
N ALA A 30 -12.68 13.46 1.95
CA ALA A 30 -12.04 14.69 1.43
C ALA A 30 -11.67 14.63 -0.08
N GLY A 31 -12.47 13.92 -0.89
CA GLY A 31 -12.24 13.75 -2.32
C GLY A 31 -11.27 12.62 -2.70
N ALA A 32 -10.61 11.98 -1.74
CA ALA A 32 -9.83 10.77 -1.97
C ALA A 32 -10.69 9.51 -1.86
N ARG A 33 -10.34 8.49 -2.65
CA ARG A 33 -10.89 7.14 -2.52
C ARG A 33 -10.16 6.41 -1.41
N VAL A 34 -10.90 5.94 -0.41
CA VAL A 34 -10.39 5.18 0.73
C VAL A 34 -10.96 3.78 0.66
N PHE A 35 -10.07 2.78 0.66
CA PHE A 35 -10.44 1.37 0.66
C PHE A 35 -10.24 0.81 2.07
N ASP A 36 -11.33 0.54 2.78
CA ASP A 36 -11.30 -0.15 4.06
C ASP A 36 -11.06 -1.65 3.81
N CYS A 37 -9.86 -2.11 4.16
CA CYS A 37 -9.45 -3.50 3.99
C CYS A 37 -9.43 -4.29 5.30
N GLY A 38 -9.96 -3.75 6.41
CA GLY A 38 -9.91 -4.47 7.70
C GLY A 38 -10.26 -3.69 8.98
N VAL A 39 -10.71 -2.43 8.89
CA VAL A 39 -11.12 -1.63 10.06
C VAL A 39 -12.57 -1.94 10.43
N ASN A 40 -13.50 -1.75 9.48
CA ASN A 40 -14.93 -2.03 9.70
C ASN A 40 -15.44 -3.22 8.88
N VAL A 41 -14.59 -3.77 8.03
CA VAL A 41 -14.88 -4.96 7.21
C VAL A 41 -13.94 -6.10 7.59
N GLU A 42 -14.33 -7.33 7.25
CA GLU A 42 -13.53 -8.52 7.53
C GLU A 42 -12.25 -8.58 6.67
N GLY A 43 -12.30 -8.05 5.44
CA GLY A 43 -11.27 -8.30 4.44
C GLY A 43 -11.22 -9.77 4.02
N SER A 44 -10.18 -10.13 3.27
CA SER A 44 -9.95 -11.50 2.81
C SER A 44 -8.47 -11.75 2.54
N PHE A 45 -8.10 -13.02 2.34
CA PHE A 45 -6.75 -13.39 1.88
C PHE A 45 -6.39 -12.67 0.57
N GLU A 46 -7.32 -12.62 -0.38
CA GLU A 46 -7.13 -11.92 -1.66
C GLU A 46 -7.01 -10.40 -1.48
N ALA A 47 -7.78 -9.79 -0.57
CA ALA A 47 -7.58 -8.38 -0.22
C ALA A 47 -6.17 -8.12 0.33
N GLY A 48 -5.63 -9.02 1.15
CA GLY A 48 -4.25 -8.97 1.62
C GLY A 48 -3.23 -9.06 0.48
N VAL A 49 -3.50 -9.87 -0.55
CA VAL A 49 -2.68 -9.93 -1.77
C VAL A 49 -2.73 -8.60 -2.53
N TYR A 50 -3.91 -8.01 -2.73
CA TYR A 50 -4.06 -6.71 -3.38
C TYR A 50 -3.32 -5.59 -2.62
N VAL A 51 -3.52 -5.49 -1.31
CA VAL A 51 -2.81 -4.50 -0.47
C VAL A 51 -1.30 -4.68 -0.59
N SER A 52 -0.81 -5.92 -0.53
CA SER A 52 0.62 -6.21 -0.67
C SER A 52 1.16 -5.84 -2.05
N ARG A 53 0.43 -6.13 -3.13
CA ARG A 53 0.79 -5.73 -4.51
C ARG A 53 0.83 -4.21 -4.65
N ILE A 54 -0.13 -3.49 -4.07
CA ILE A 54 -0.15 -2.01 -4.07
C ILE A 54 1.06 -1.45 -3.29
N CYS A 55 1.35 -1.99 -2.11
CA CYS A 55 2.55 -1.63 -1.33
C CYS A 55 3.83 -1.84 -2.15
N LEU A 56 3.91 -2.90 -2.93
CA LEU A 56 5.05 -3.22 -3.81
C LEU A 56 4.98 -2.53 -5.19
N ALA A 57 4.13 -1.51 -5.34
CA ALA A 57 3.93 -0.74 -6.55
C ALA A 57 3.52 -1.56 -7.79
N GLY A 58 2.95 -2.75 -7.61
CA GLY A 58 2.64 -3.70 -8.70
C GLY A 58 3.88 -4.35 -9.34
N LEU A 59 5.06 -4.21 -8.72
CA LEU A 59 6.33 -4.72 -9.24
C LEU A 59 6.76 -6.07 -8.67
N ALA A 60 5.84 -6.74 -7.96
CA ALA A 60 6.09 -8.05 -7.38
C ALA A 60 4.93 -9.01 -7.69
N SER A 61 5.29 -10.27 -7.92
CA SER A 61 4.35 -11.39 -7.95
C SER A 61 4.15 -11.91 -6.54
N ILE A 62 2.88 -12.07 -6.14
CA ILE A 62 2.50 -12.54 -4.81
C ILE A 62 1.55 -13.72 -4.97
N SER A 63 1.84 -14.82 -4.28
CA SER A 63 0.96 -15.99 -4.23
C SER A 63 0.84 -16.53 -2.82
N LEU A 64 -0.31 -17.14 -2.52
CA LEU A 64 -0.57 -17.80 -1.27
C LEU A 64 -0.33 -19.30 -1.42
N SER A 65 0.35 -19.89 -0.45
CA SER A 65 0.54 -21.32 -0.32
C SER A 65 0.49 -21.72 1.15
N THR A 66 0.88 -22.96 1.46
CA THR A 66 1.10 -23.41 2.83
C THR A 66 2.54 -23.84 3.02
N ILE A 67 3.02 -23.74 4.25
CA ILE A 67 4.31 -24.31 4.67
C ILE A 67 4.11 -25.17 5.90
N GLU A 68 4.86 -26.27 5.99
CA GLU A 68 4.89 -27.12 7.17
C GLU A 68 6.13 -26.81 8.01
N LEU A 69 5.93 -26.39 9.26
CA LEU A 69 6.97 -26.10 10.23
C LEU A 69 6.73 -26.96 11.47
N SER A 70 7.61 -27.93 11.73
CA SER A 70 7.54 -28.79 12.93
C SER A 70 6.15 -29.43 13.14
N ASN A 71 5.58 -30.03 12.08
CA ASN A 71 4.24 -30.64 12.04
C ASN A 71 3.06 -29.65 12.17
N ILE A 72 3.29 -28.34 11.99
CA ILE A 72 2.23 -27.32 11.92
C ILE A 72 2.16 -26.80 10.50
N VAL A 73 0.97 -26.86 9.88
CA VAL A 73 0.71 -26.29 8.56
C VAL A 73 0.21 -24.86 8.73
N LEU A 74 0.94 -23.89 8.17
CA LEU A 74 0.61 -22.47 8.23
C LEU A 74 0.41 -21.89 6.82
N PRO A 75 -0.46 -20.87 6.67
CA PRO A 75 -0.48 -20.05 5.46
C PRO A 75 0.88 -19.38 5.23
N GLN A 76 1.29 -19.31 3.98
CA GLN A 76 2.52 -18.67 3.53
C GLN A 76 2.21 -17.69 2.39
N VAL A 77 2.93 -16.56 2.40
CA VAL A 77 2.98 -15.63 1.27
C VAL A 77 4.32 -15.81 0.57
N ASN A 78 4.28 -16.10 -0.73
CA ASN A 78 5.46 -16.10 -1.59
C ASN A 78 5.53 -14.75 -2.31
N VAL A 79 6.72 -14.14 -2.34
CA VAL A 79 6.94 -12.82 -2.95
C VAL A 79 8.16 -12.89 -3.84
N TYR A 80 8.00 -12.49 -5.11
CA TYR A 80 9.08 -12.45 -6.10
C TYR A 80 9.08 -11.08 -6.79
N THR A 81 10.24 -10.44 -6.86
CA THR A 81 10.43 -9.13 -7.52
C THR A 81 11.79 -9.08 -8.18
N ASP A 82 11.84 -8.56 -9.40
CA ASP A 82 13.07 -8.22 -10.13
C ASP A 82 13.46 -6.74 -9.93
N TYR A 83 12.68 -5.99 -9.13
CA TYR A 83 12.85 -4.58 -8.83
C TYR A 83 12.94 -4.34 -7.30
N PRO A 84 13.87 -4.99 -6.58
CA PRO A 84 13.85 -5.00 -5.12
C PRO A 84 14.02 -3.61 -4.49
N VAL A 85 14.78 -2.71 -5.10
CA VAL A 85 14.95 -1.35 -4.56
C VAL A 85 13.66 -0.56 -4.72
N GLU A 86 13.08 -0.57 -5.93
CA GLU A 86 11.85 0.14 -6.26
C GLU A 86 10.65 -0.40 -5.48
N SER A 87 10.44 -1.71 -5.51
CA SER A 87 9.29 -2.34 -4.87
C SER A 87 9.41 -2.31 -3.35
N CYS A 88 10.55 -2.71 -2.79
CA CYS A 88 10.66 -2.90 -1.34
C CYS A 88 11.04 -1.60 -0.61
N MET A 89 12.03 -0.86 -1.10
CA MET A 89 12.54 0.32 -0.38
C MET A 89 11.79 1.60 -0.74
N LEU A 90 11.63 1.86 -2.04
CA LEU A 90 11.02 3.10 -2.53
C LEU A 90 9.50 3.09 -2.44
N SER A 91 8.89 1.92 -2.23
CA SER A 91 7.44 1.74 -2.09
C SER A 91 7.05 1.02 -0.79
N GLN A 92 7.24 -0.30 -0.69
CA GLN A 92 6.65 -1.14 0.37
C GLN A 92 7.05 -0.75 1.79
N TYR A 93 8.29 -0.32 2.01
CA TYR A 93 8.79 0.03 3.34
C TYR A 93 7.84 1.02 4.04
N ALA A 94 7.45 0.71 5.28
CA ALA A 94 6.62 1.56 6.13
C ALA A 94 7.41 2.74 6.70
N GLY A 95 8.00 3.55 5.82
CA GLY A 95 8.93 4.63 6.15
C GLY A 95 8.28 5.98 6.45
N TRP A 96 6.95 6.08 6.38
CA TRP A 96 6.23 7.33 6.61
C TRP A 96 5.33 7.23 7.84
N LYS A 97 5.80 7.76 8.97
CA LYS A 97 4.95 7.96 10.15
C LYS A 97 4.02 9.16 9.94
N ILE A 98 2.72 8.94 10.02
CA ILE A 98 1.68 9.96 9.84
C ILE A 98 1.07 10.27 11.21
N SER A 99 0.96 11.56 11.53
CA SER A 99 0.38 12.05 12.78
C SER A 99 -0.33 13.37 12.50
N VAL A 100 -1.67 13.34 12.47
CA VAL A 100 -2.51 14.50 12.15
C VAL A 100 -3.67 14.53 13.16
N GLY A 101 -3.66 15.53 14.05
CA GLY A 101 -4.59 15.55 15.18
C GLY A 101 -4.43 14.30 16.06
N ASP A 102 -5.52 13.55 16.23
CA ASP A 102 -5.55 12.27 16.97
C ASP A 102 -5.33 11.05 16.05
N TYR A 103 -5.20 11.24 14.74
CA TYR A 103 -4.97 10.17 13.78
C TYR A 103 -3.48 9.82 13.70
N THR A 104 -3.15 8.53 13.89
CA THR A 104 -1.80 8.00 13.69
C THR A 104 -1.83 6.76 12.82
N ALA A 105 -0.87 6.67 11.90
CA ALA A 105 -0.73 5.54 10.98
C ALA A 105 0.72 5.36 10.54
N MET A 106 1.06 4.14 10.12
CA MET A 106 2.26 3.88 9.34
C MET A 106 1.90 3.79 7.85
N GLY A 107 2.50 4.66 7.05
CA GLY A 107 2.32 4.74 5.61
C GLY A 107 3.35 3.92 4.84
N SER A 108 2.85 3.05 3.97
CA SER A 108 3.60 2.21 3.03
C SER A 108 3.09 2.41 1.61
N GLY A 109 3.90 2.10 0.60
CA GLY A 109 3.50 2.19 -0.80
C GLY A 109 4.06 3.40 -1.54
N PRO A 110 3.71 3.54 -2.83
CA PRO A 110 4.45 4.36 -3.78
C PRO A 110 4.27 5.87 -3.59
N ALA A 111 3.22 6.33 -2.88
CA ALA A 111 3.08 7.75 -2.56
C ALA A 111 4.27 8.29 -1.74
N ARG A 112 5.00 7.41 -1.03
CA ARG A 112 6.25 7.77 -0.36
C ARG A 112 7.31 8.31 -1.31
N ALA A 113 7.31 7.87 -2.58
CA ALA A 113 8.25 8.34 -3.59
C ALA A 113 7.99 9.78 -4.02
N LEU A 114 6.72 10.20 -4.07
CA LEU A 114 6.33 11.59 -4.31
C LEU A 114 6.70 12.47 -3.11
N ALA A 115 6.29 12.04 -1.90
CA ALA A 115 6.53 12.79 -0.66
C ALA A 115 7.99 12.69 -0.14
N ARG A 116 8.82 11.84 -0.76
CA ARG A 116 10.19 11.49 -0.38
C ARG A 116 10.31 11.16 1.10
N LYS A 117 9.56 10.16 1.58
CA LYS A 117 9.52 9.75 3.00
C LYS A 117 10.15 8.37 3.21
N PRO A 118 11.29 8.24 3.92
CA PRO A 118 12.15 9.29 4.45
C PRO A 118 13.07 9.89 3.38
N LYS A 119 13.36 11.20 3.47
CA LYS A 119 14.11 11.96 2.45
C LYS A 119 15.48 11.35 2.14
N LYS A 120 16.22 10.95 3.17
CA LYS A 120 17.56 10.36 3.07
C LYS A 120 17.60 9.13 2.15
N LEU A 121 16.58 8.26 2.22
CA LEU A 121 16.51 7.06 1.37
C LEU A 121 16.47 7.44 -0.11
N TYR A 122 15.61 8.39 -0.48
CA TYR A 122 15.45 8.80 -1.89
C TYR A 122 16.67 9.57 -2.40
N GLU A 123 17.34 10.33 -1.55
CA GLU A 123 18.61 11.01 -1.87
C GLU A 123 19.75 10.00 -2.12
N GLU A 124 19.87 8.97 -1.27
CA GLU A 124 20.90 7.93 -1.41
C GLU A 124 20.71 7.09 -2.67
N VAL A 125 19.45 6.77 -3.02
CA VAL A 125 19.13 6.01 -4.24
C VAL A 125 19.15 6.91 -5.49
N GLY A 126 19.01 8.23 -5.34
CA GLY A 126 18.92 9.17 -6.45
C GLY A 126 17.62 9.05 -7.24
N PHE A 127 16.53 8.63 -6.60
CA PHE A 127 15.24 8.41 -7.24
C PHE A 127 14.30 9.60 -7.04
N VAL A 128 13.66 10.03 -8.13
CA VAL A 128 12.61 11.05 -8.12
C VAL A 128 11.48 10.57 -9.00
N GLU A 129 10.26 10.63 -8.47
CA GLU A 129 9.05 10.40 -9.24
C GLU A 129 8.23 11.68 -9.32
N GLU A 130 7.59 11.87 -10.48
CA GLU A 130 6.56 12.88 -10.71
C GLU A 130 5.29 12.15 -11.18
N SER A 131 4.19 12.41 -10.50
CA SER A 131 2.86 11.84 -10.79
C SER A 131 1.79 12.79 -10.25
N ASP A 132 0.66 12.86 -10.95
CA ASP A 132 -0.56 13.58 -10.56
C ASP A 132 -1.50 12.72 -9.70
N GLU A 133 -1.18 11.44 -9.52
CA GLU A 133 -1.93 10.50 -8.70
C GLU A 133 -1.01 9.76 -7.73
N ALA A 134 -1.55 9.37 -6.57
CA ALA A 134 -0.81 8.72 -5.49
C ALA A 134 -1.58 7.52 -4.90
N ALA A 135 -0.87 6.45 -4.56
CA ALA A 135 -1.41 5.30 -3.83
C ALA A 135 -0.62 5.07 -2.54
N LEU A 136 -1.31 4.91 -1.41
CA LEU A 136 -0.72 4.73 -0.09
C LEU A 136 -1.53 3.71 0.71
N ALA A 137 -0.84 2.74 1.31
CA ALA A 137 -1.42 1.85 2.30
C ALA A 137 -1.15 2.40 3.71
N LEU A 138 -2.19 2.39 4.54
CA LEU A 138 -2.15 2.89 5.91
C LEU A 138 -2.42 1.74 6.88
N GLU A 139 -1.43 1.40 7.69
CA GLU A 139 -1.63 0.52 8.84
C GLU A 139 -2.09 1.39 10.03
N ALA A 140 -3.38 1.28 10.37
CA ALA A 140 -4.01 2.06 11.43
C ALA A 140 -5.25 1.33 12.00
N PRO A 141 -5.61 1.56 13.28
CA PRO A 141 -6.82 0.98 13.88
C PRO A 141 -8.11 1.71 13.48
N LYS A 142 -8.01 2.81 12.73
CA LYS A 142 -9.14 3.65 12.29
C LYS A 142 -8.91 4.09 10.85
N LEU A 143 -10.01 4.38 10.14
CA LEU A 143 -9.95 5.03 8.82
C LEU A 143 -9.37 6.46 8.95
N PRO A 144 -8.67 6.96 7.90
CA PRO A 144 -8.12 8.31 7.90
C PRO A 144 -9.23 9.36 8.00
N THR A 145 -8.97 10.40 8.80
CA THR A 145 -9.83 11.59 8.87
C THR A 145 -9.65 12.46 7.63
N GLU A 146 -10.57 13.39 7.38
CA GLU A 146 -10.42 14.36 6.30
C GLU A 146 -9.10 15.16 6.39
N ASP A 147 -8.70 15.54 7.61
CA ASP A 147 -7.46 16.29 7.82
C ASP A 147 -6.23 15.43 7.52
N ALA A 148 -6.26 14.15 7.86
CA ALA A 148 -5.20 13.21 7.49
C ALA A 148 -5.11 13.05 5.97
N VAL A 149 -6.24 12.92 5.26
CA VAL A 149 -6.25 12.84 3.80
C VAL A 149 -5.72 14.13 3.16
N LYS A 150 -6.17 15.30 3.63
CA LYS A 150 -5.70 16.61 3.12
C LYS A 150 -4.19 16.78 3.35
N PHE A 151 -3.67 16.34 4.49
CA PHE A 151 -2.23 16.34 4.78
C PHE A 151 -1.45 15.43 3.82
N LEU A 152 -1.98 14.25 3.49
CA LEU A 152 -1.32 13.30 2.58
C LEU A 152 -1.29 13.77 1.12
N ALA A 153 -2.26 14.59 0.72
CA ALA A 153 -2.36 15.13 -0.64
C ALA A 153 -1.57 16.43 -0.87
N GLN A 154 -0.95 17.01 0.17
CA GLN A 154 -0.09 18.21 0.10
C GLN A 154 1.34 17.86 -0.27
#